data_AF-A0A1C7LUH5-F1
#
_entry.id   AF-A0A1C7LUH5-F1
#
_cell.length_a   1.000
_cell.length_b   1.000
_cell.length_c   1.000
_cell.angle_alpha   90.00
_cell.angle_beta   90.00
_cell.angle_gamma   90.00
#
_symmetry.space_group_name_H-M   'P 1'
#
loop_
_entity.id
_entity.type
_entity.pdbx_description
1 polymer ?
#
loop_
_entity_poly.entity_id
_entity_poly.type
_entity_poly.pdbx_seq_one_letter_code
_entity_poly.pdbx_strand_id
1 'polypeptide(L)'
;MASPPRWFTAITKALSLPENKGQIIYQIATVDSNNTPHVRSQVHRGIVIPDEAPYLPVMLTTTDIRTPKVVQMLSNPNVEIAWWMQGSQDQFRVSGRVHLVPHPIDAARHTLDSSRFIALAKMQTQGFDWEKKRLEVFDAMSPRMKAGWCVPPPGSVIPSYEEAKKWPTEVAKLGEAQSEEERKNQEEALRNFVLIFVEPFEVDWAQLATNPNRRTKFKLDGEKWVEELVVPARACFAALRERITSSLKLLIYVEHMAIARRQTTSIAVRCFPTFNSMSSAYTQSTIWPQRALFEGGTGSSIN
;
A
#
# COMPACT_ATOMS: atom_id res chain seq x y z
N MET A 1 2.50 25.93 26.15
CA MET A 1 1.49 24.95 25.73
C MET A 1 2.19 23.90 24.88
N ALA A 2 2.01 22.61 25.16
CA ALA A 2 2.63 21.58 24.35
C ALA A 2 2.01 21.60 22.94
N SER A 3 2.84 21.49 21.90
CA SER A 3 2.39 21.52 20.50
C SER A 3 2.28 20.09 19.95
N PRO A 4 1.47 19.88 18.89
CA PRO A 4 1.52 18.62 18.15
C PRO A 4 2.92 18.34 17.61
N PRO A 5 3.33 17.07 17.48
CA PRO A 5 4.66 16.74 16.98
C PRO A 5 4.71 16.99 15.48
N ARG A 6 5.88 17.40 14.96
CA ARG A 6 6.00 17.81 13.55
C ARG A 6 5.66 16.70 12.56
N TRP A 7 5.91 15.43 12.91
CA TRP A 7 5.52 14.29 12.07
C TRP A 7 4.00 14.19 11.90
N PHE A 8 3.22 14.53 12.92
CA PHE A 8 1.76 14.52 12.83
C PHE A 8 1.27 15.62 11.91
N THR A 9 1.81 16.84 12.08
CA THR A 9 1.55 17.95 11.16
C THR A 9 1.92 17.58 9.71
N ALA A 10 3.02 16.85 9.52
CA ALA A 10 3.44 16.38 8.19
C ALA A 10 2.44 15.37 7.59
N ILE A 11 1.98 14.38 8.36
CA ILE A 11 0.96 13.42 7.90
C ILE A 11 -0.35 14.14 7.57
N THR A 12 -0.85 15.01 8.46
CA THR A 12 -2.09 15.76 8.23
C THR A 12 -1.99 16.64 6.99
N LYS A 13 -0.85 17.34 6.83
CA LYS A 13 -0.59 18.13 5.62
C LYS A 13 -0.60 17.23 4.39
N ALA A 14 0.14 16.12 4.39
CA ALA A 14 0.21 15.20 3.26
C ALA A 14 -1.19 14.67 2.88
N LEU A 15 -2.02 14.30 3.85
CA LEU A 15 -3.39 13.86 3.62
C LEU A 15 -4.31 14.95 3.04
N SER A 16 -4.07 16.21 3.39
CA SER A 16 -4.88 17.35 2.90
C SER A 16 -4.57 17.75 1.46
N LEU A 17 -3.44 17.28 0.91
CA LEU A 17 -3.02 17.63 -0.43
C LEU A 17 -3.94 16.99 -1.49
N PRO A 18 -4.44 17.76 -2.49
CA PRO A 18 -5.29 17.23 -3.56
C PRO A 18 -4.68 16.03 -4.30
N GLU A 19 -3.36 16.03 -4.50
CA GLU A 19 -2.59 14.98 -5.15
C GLU A 19 -2.49 13.68 -4.34
N ASN A 20 -2.80 13.72 -3.03
CA ASN A 20 -2.86 12.56 -2.14
C ASN A 20 -4.30 12.11 -1.85
N LYS A 21 -5.30 12.67 -2.55
CA LYS A 21 -6.70 12.29 -2.37
C LYS A 21 -6.89 10.78 -2.55
N GLY A 22 -7.50 10.14 -1.55
CA GLY A 22 -7.76 8.70 -1.55
C GLY A 22 -6.59 7.83 -1.07
N GLN A 23 -5.43 8.40 -0.74
CA GLN A 23 -4.27 7.66 -0.21
C GLN A 23 -4.40 7.36 1.29
N ILE A 24 -5.55 6.81 1.67
CA ILE A 24 -5.89 6.44 3.06
C ILE A 24 -5.53 4.98 3.38
N ILE A 25 -4.75 4.32 2.52
CA ILE A 25 -4.36 2.92 2.69
C ILE A 25 -2.85 2.87 2.94
N TYR A 26 -2.47 2.17 3.99
CA TYR A 26 -1.07 1.91 4.32
C TYR A 26 -0.83 0.41 4.51
N GLN A 27 0.43 -0.02 4.47
CA GLN A 27 0.81 -1.38 4.81
C GLN A 27 1.12 -1.45 6.30
N ILE A 28 0.62 -2.46 6.99
CA ILE A 28 0.93 -2.71 8.40
C ILE A 28 1.58 -4.08 8.56
N ALA A 29 2.80 -4.06 9.11
CA ALA A 29 3.57 -5.22 9.47
C ALA A 29 3.28 -5.63 10.92
N THR A 30 3.06 -6.92 11.12
CA THR A 30 2.94 -7.57 12.43
C THR A 30 3.90 -8.74 12.48
N VAL A 31 4.14 -9.27 13.66
CA VAL A 31 4.95 -10.47 13.88
C VAL A 31 4.11 -11.47 14.66
N ASP A 32 4.15 -12.74 14.26
CA ASP A 32 3.46 -13.81 14.99
C ASP A 32 4.30 -14.36 16.17
N SER A 33 3.74 -15.30 16.92
CA SER A 33 4.41 -15.94 18.06
C SER A 33 5.67 -16.72 17.70
N ASN A 34 5.86 -17.05 16.41
CA ASN A 34 7.04 -17.73 15.88
C ASN A 34 8.08 -16.74 15.33
N ASN A 35 7.93 -15.44 15.62
CA ASN A 35 8.75 -14.36 15.08
C ASN A 35 8.72 -14.24 13.54
N THR A 36 7.66 -14.73 12.89
CA THR A 36 7.50 -14.61 11.44
C THR A 36 6.78 -13.30 11.11
N PRO A 37 7.31 -12.46 10.20
CA PRO A 37 6.67 -11.21 9.81
C PRO A 37 5.51 -11.45 8.85
N HIS A 38 4.44 -10.69 9.03
CA HIS A 38 3.26 -10.68 8.16
C HIS A 38 2.91 -9.24 7.79
N VAL A 39 2.54 -8.99 6.53
CA VAL A 39 2.19 -7.65 6.06
C VAL A 39 0.91 -7.68 5.23
N ARG A 40 0.11 -6.62 5.33
CA ARG A 40 -1.12 -6.41 4.55
C ARG A 40 -1.49 -4.93 4.51
N SER A 41 -2.35 -4.57 3.57
CA SER A 41 -2.95 -3.24 3.50
C SER A 41 -4.05 -3.06 4.56
N GLN A 42 -4.11 -1.89 5.18
CA GLN A 42 -5.21 -1.47 6.05
C GLN A 42 -5.61 -0.02 5.76
N VAL A 43 -6.88 0.28 6.02
CA VAL A 43 -7.46 1.60 5.80
C VAL A 43 -7.26 2.44 7.06
N HIS A 44 -6.68 3.62 6.90
CA HIS A 44 -6.62 4.66 7.92
C HIS A 44 -8.02 5.16 8.26
N ARG A 45 -8.39 5.17 9.54
CA ARG A 45 -9.72 5.61 10.00
C ARG A 45 -9.72 6.91 10.79
N GLY A 46 -8.55 7.51 11.00
CA GLY A 46 -8.39 8.78 11.69
C GLY A 46 -7.25 8.78 12.70
N ILE A 47 -7.12 9.90 13.40
CA ILE A 47 -6.16 10.09 14.48
C ILE A 47 -6.92 10.68 15.67
N VAL A 48 -6.74 10.09 16.85
CA VAL A 48 -7.28 10.59 18.11
C VAL A 48 -6.14 11.25 18.88
N ILE A 49 -6.44 12.36 19.54
CA ILE A 49 -5.49 13.12 20.33
C ILE A 49 -6.04 13.15 21.76
N PRO A 50 -5.29 12.68 22.78
CA PRO A 50 -5.73 12.80 24.16
C PRO A 50 -5.85 14.27 24.58
N ASP A 51 -6.78 14.57 25.48
CA ASP A 51 -6.97 15.92 25.98
C ASP A 51 -5.70 16.39 26.69
N GLU A 52 -5.36 17.68 26.54
CA GLU A 52 -4.16 18.29 27.12
C GLU A 52 -2.81 17.66 26.69
N ALA A 53 -2.82 16.65 25.81
CA ALA A 53 -1.63 15.98 25.29
C ALA A 53 -1.59 15.95 23.75
N PRO A 54 -1.57 17.12 23.08
CA PRO A 54 -1.50 17.21 21.62
C PRO A 54 -0.24 16.57 21.01
N TYR A 55 0.79 16.36 21.83
CA TYR A 55 2.05 15.70 21.48
C TYR A 55 1.95 14.17 21.39
N LEU A 56 0.80 13.55 21.71
CA LEU A 56 0.59 12.10 21.68
C LEU A 56 -0.54 11.66 20.72
N PRO A 57 -0.43 11.90 19.40
CA PRO A 57 -1.44 11.45 18.45
C PRO A 57 -1.46 9.92 18.34
N VAL A 58 -2.65 9.33 18.36
CA VAL A 58 -2.89 7.88 18.24
C VAL A 58 -3.62 7.58 16.95
N MET A 59 -3.10 6.67 16.13
CA MET A 59 -3.71 6.33 14.85
C MET A 59 -4.84 5.30 15.02
N LEU A 60 -5.89 5.42 14.20
CA LEU A 60 -7.01 4.48 14.17
C LEU A 60 -7.03 3.65 12.88
N THR A 61 -7.33 2.36 13.05
CA THR A 61 -7.77 1.46 11.98
C THR A 61 -8.74 0.42 12.53
N THR A 62 -9.22 -0.47 11.69
CA THR A 62 -10.31 -1.40 12.01
C THR A 62 -10.06 -2.76 11.41
N THR A 63 -10.50 -3.81 12.07
CA THR A 63 -10.34 -5.16 11.55
C THR A 63 -11.48 -6.10 11.96
N ASP A 64 -11.39 -7.33 11.50
CA ASP A 64 -12.26 -8.44 11.91
C ASP A 64 -11.54 -9.28 12.98
N ILE A 65 -12.20 -9.52 14.11
CA ILE A 65 -11.66 -10.27 15.26
C ILE A 65 -11.15 -11.66 14.88
N ARG A 66 -11.73 -12.28 13.84
CA ARG A 66 -11.45 -13.65 13.38
C ARG A 66 -10.19 -13.74 12.54
N THR A 67 -9.55 -12.61 12.22
CA THR A 67 -8.38 -12.60 11.34
C THR A 67 -7.08 -12.94 12.08
N PRO A 68 -6.11 -13.62 11.42
CA PRO A 68 -4.84 -13.99 12.06
C PRO A 68 -4.06 -12.82 12.66
N LYS A 69 -4.19 -11.62 12.08
CA LYS A 69 -3.49 -10.42 12.57
C LYS A 69 -3.88 -10.04 13.99
N VAL A 70 -5.10 -10.37 14.44
CA VAL A 70 -5.56 -10.11 15.81
C VAL A 70 -4.76 -10.95 16.79
N VAL A 71 -4.60 -12.24 16.50
CA VAL A 71 -3.76 -13.15 17.31
C VAL A 71 -2.30 -12.71 17.30
N GLN A 72 -1.78 -12.30 16.14
CA GLN A 72 -0.42 -11.76 16.01
C GLN A 72 -0.22 -10.53 16.90
N MET A 73 -1.12 -9.55 16.82
CA MET A 73 -1.10 -8.32 17.61
C MET A 73 -1.28 -8.56 19.12
N LEU A 74 -2.04 -9.57 19.51
CA LEU A 74 -2.15 -10.00 20.90
C LEU A 74 -0.85 -10.63 21.42
N SER A 75 -0.20 -11.44 20.60
CA SER A 75 1.08 -12.08 20.97
C SER A 75 2.25 -11.09 21.01
N ASN A 76 2.28 -10.14 20.06
CA ASN A 76 3.27 -9.08 19.99
C ASN A 76 2.59 -7.77 19.56
N PRO A 77 2.40 -6.81 20.48
CA PRO A 77 1.69 -5.58 20.18
C PRO A 77 2.50 -4.59 19.33
N ASN A 78 3.79 -4.84 19.08
CA ASN A 78 4.60 -3.96 18.25
C ASN A 78 4.29 -4.16 16.77
N VAL A 79 4.01 -3.06 16.08
CA VAL A 79 3.72 -3.03 14.65
C VAL A 79 4.51 -1.92 13.98
N GLU A 80 4.69 -2.05 12.67
CA GLU A 80 5.21 -0.97 11.84
C GLU A 80 4.25 -0.70 10.68
N ILE A 81 3.84 0.55 10.53
CA ILE A 81 3.06 1.03 9.39
C ILE A 81 4.04 1.63 8.38
N ALA A 82 3.91 1.26 7.11
CA ALA A 82 4.55 1.94 5.99
C ALA A 82 3.47 2.61 5.13
N TRP A 83 3.55 3.95 5.03
CA TRP A 83 2.58 4.76 4.33
C TRP A 83 3.26 5.60 3.27
N TRP A 84 3.01 5.27 2.01
CA TRP A 84 3.48 6.01 0.85
C TRP A 84 2.41 7.01 0.37
N MET A 85 2.83 8.26 0.18
CA MET A 85 2.01 9.34 -0.36
C MET A 85 2.54 9.71 -1.75
N GLN A 86 1.94 9.13 -2.80
CA GLN A 86 2.41 9.26 -4.18
C GLN A 86 2.46 10.71 -4.68
N GLY A 87 1.50 11.55 -4.29
CA GLY A 87 1.40 12.93 -4.76
C GLY A 87 2.53 13.80 -4.21
N SER A 88 2.71 13.80 -2.89
CA SER A 88 3.77 14.57 -2.22
C SER A 88 5.14 13.88 -2.23
N GLN A 89 5.20 12.62 -2.64
CA GLN A 89 6.39 11.76 -2.59
C GLN A 89 6.97 11.66 -1.18
N ASP A 90 6.09 11.62 -0.18
CA ASP A 90 6.45 11.37 1.22
C ASP A 90 6.28 9.89 1.56
N GLN A 91 7.21 9.35 2.32
CA GLN A 91 7.05 8.07 2.99
C GLN A 91 7.07 8.27 4.50
N PHE A 92 6.05 7.77 5.18
CA PHE A 92 5.99 7.71 6.63
C PHE A 92 6.09 6.25 7.07
N ARG A 93 7.12 5.92 7.86
CA ARG A 93 7.19 4.65 8.58
C ARG A 93 6.92 4.90 10.05
N VAL A 94 5.85 4.32 10.59
CA VAL A 94 5.39 4.55 11.96
C VAL A 94 5.52 3.25 12.72
N SER A 95 6.48 3.18 13.64
CA SER A 95 6.59 2.08 14.60
C SER A 95 5.74 2.42 15.83
N GLY A 96 4.85 1.51 16.22
CA GLY A 96 3.89 1.76 17.29
C GLY A 96 3.46 0.50 18.02
N ARG A 97 2.73 0.69 19.11
CA ARG A 97 2.09 -0.38 19.88
C ARG A 97 0.59 -0.37 19.64
N VAL A 98 0.00 -1.56 19.50
CA VAL A 98 -1.43 -1.69 19.24
C VAL A 98 -2.22 -2.00 20.50
N HIS A 99 -3.40 -1.40 20.58
CA HIS A 99 -4.45 -1.79 21.50
C HIS A 99 -5.72 -2.09 20.70
N LEU A 100 -6.36 -3.21 21.04
CA LEU A 100 -7.54 -3.72 20.35
C LEU A 100 -8.77 -3.48 21.21
N VAL A 101 -9.82 -2.91 20.61
CA VAL A 101 -11.14 -2.74 21.23
C VAL A 101 -12.14 -3.59 20.47
N PRO A 102 -12.35 -4.85 20.89
CA PRO A 102 -13.35 -5.74 20.32
C PRO A 102 -14.75 -5.43 20.89
N HIS A 103 -15.73 -6.27 20.54
CA HIS A 103 -17.04 -6.26 21.16
C HIS A 103 -16.93 -6.45 22.70
N PRO A 104 -17.78 -5.80 23.53
CA PRO A 104 -17.68 -5.86 25.00
C PRO A 104 -17.67 -7.26 25.62
N ILE A 105 -18.37 -8.22 25.00
CA ILE A 105 -18.37 -9.64 25.43
C ILE A 105 -16.96 -10.24 25.40
N ASP A 106 -16.13 -9.80 24.44
CA ASP A 106 -14.76 -10.29 24.27
C ASP A 106 -13.72 -9.38 24.97
N ALA A 107 -14.13 -8.23 25.52
CA ALA A 107 -13.24 -7.19 26.04
C ALA A 107 -12.37 -7.64 27.23
N ALA A 108 -12.81 -8.61 28.02
CA ALA A 108 -12.05 -9.14 29.17
C ALA A 108 -10.69 -9.72 28.78
N ARG A 109 -10.51 -10.14 27.51
CA ARG A 109 -9.26 -10.68 26.99
C ARG A 109 -8.31 -9.62 26.41
N HIS A 110 -8.76 -8.37 26.35
CA HIS A 110 -8.10 -7.27 25.65
C HIS A 110 -7.88 -6.06 26.55
N THR A 111 -7.66 -6.27 27.86
CA THR A 111 -7.45 -5.19 28.81
C THR A 111 -6.23 -4.35 28.44
N LEU A 112 -6.36 -3.02 28.52
CA LEU A 112 -5.26 -2.09 28.31
C LEU A 112 -4.22 -2.27 29.42
N ASP A 113 -3.00 -2.65 29.05
CA ASP A 113 -1.85 -2.62 29.96
C ASP A 113 -1.28 -1.19 30.00
N SER A 114 -1.82 -0.36 30.89
CA SER A 114 -1.45 1.06 31.00
C SER A 114 0.05 1.29 31.26
N SER A 115 0.83 0.27 31.66
CA SER A 115 2.29 0.40 31.82
C SER A 115 3.04 0.49 30.48
N ARG A 116 2.43 0.02 29.39
CA ARG A 116 3.04 -0.02 28.06
C ARG A 116 2.65 1.15 27.16
N PHE A 117 1.63 1.91 27.57
CA PHE A 117 1.06 3.00 26.78
C PHE A 117 1.06 4.30 27.56
N ILE A 118 1.29 5.42 26.87
CA ILE A 118 1.33 6.75 27.48
C ILE A 118 0.06 7.52 27.13
N ALA A 119 -0.23 7.64 25.83
CA ALA A 119 -1.41 8.30 25.29
C ALA A 119 -2.69 7.53 25.67
N LEU A 120 -2.72 6.22 25.47
CA LEU A 120 -3.93 5.43 25.77
C LEU A 120 -4.22 5.39 27.27
N ALA A 121 -3.19 5.36 28.12
CA ALA A 121 -3.33 5.44 29.56
C ALA A 121 -3.93 6.81 29.97
N LYS A 122 -3.44 7.92 29.40
CA LYS A 122 -4.04 9.24 29.61
C LYS A 122 -5.51 9.29 29.18
N MET A 123 -5.83 8.79 27.98
CA MET A 123 -7.21 8.69 27.51
C MET A 123 -8.11 7.89 28.46
N GLN A 124 -7.61 6.77 28.99
CA GLN A 124 -8.34 5.99 29.99
C GLN A 124 -8.60 6.78 31.27
N THR A 125 -7.60 7.50 31.80
CA THR A 125 -7.78 8.35 32.99
C THR A 125 -8.72 9.53 32.75
N GLN A 126 -8.85 9.98 31.50
CA GLN A 126 -9.79 11.02 31.06
C GLN A 126 -11.22 10.47 30.85
N GLY A 127 -11.44 9.17 31.07
CA GLY A 127 -12.75 8.55 30.89
C GLY A 127 -13.13 8.35 29.43
N PHE A 128 -12.16 8.15 28.54
CA PHE A 128 -12.42 7.89 27.12
C PHE A 128 -13.29 6.63 26.94
N ASP A 129 -14.42 6.80 26.26
CA ASP A 129 -15.36 5.72 25.99
C ASP A 129 -14.98 4.96 24.70
N TRP A 130 -14.24 3.86 24.90
CA TRP A 130 -13.75 3.00 23.83
C TRP A 130 -14.87 2.39 23.00
N GLU A 131 -15.98 1.98 23.63
CA GLU A 131 -17.09 1.32 22.96
C GLU A 131 -17.89 2.34 22.14
N LYS A 132 -18.16 3.52 22.70
CA LYS A 132 -18.78 4.61 21.95
C LYS A 132 -17.96 4.95 20.72
N LYS A 133 -16.62 5.02 20.82
CA LYS A 133 -15.78 5.28 19.64
C LYS A 133 -15.84 4.13 18.63
N ARG A 134 -15.89 2.88 19.09
CA ARG A 134 -16.05 1.69 18.23
C ARG A 134 -17.36 1.77 17.45
N LEU A 135 -18.48 2.08 18.11
CA LEU A 135 -19.79 2.23 17.49
C LEU A 135 -19.85 3.41 16.50
N GLU A 136 -19.26 4.55 16.86
CA GLU A 136 -19.16 5.72 15.97
C GLU A 136 -18.42 5.38 14.66
N VAL A 137 -17.25 4.73 14.77
CA VAL A 137 -16.44 4.35 13.61
C VAL A 137 -17.14 3.26 12.78
N PHE A 138 -17.80 2.29 13.43
CA PHE A 138 -18.59 1.29 12.72
C PHE A 138 -19.73 1.96 11.95
N ASP A 139 -20.48 2.86 12.59
CA ASP A 139 -21.67 3.44 11.97
C ASP A 139 -21.36 4.35 10.79
N ALA A 140 -20.23 5.07 10.85
CA ALA A 140 -19.70 5.88 9.76
C ALA A 140 -19.31 5.08 8.50
N MET A 141 -19.21 3.75 8.58
CA MET A 141 -18.88 2.92 7.42
C MET A 141 -20.08 2.72 6.49
N SER A 142 -19.78 2.48 5.20
CA SER A 142 -20.83 2.17 4.22
C SER A 142 -21.53 0.84 4.55
N PRO A 143 -22.82 0.69 4.22
CA PRO A 143 -23.55 -0.57 4.42
C PRO A 143 -22.84 -1.79 3.81
N ARG A 144 -22.26 -1.60 2.62
CA ARG A 144 -21.48 -2.63 1.93
C ARG A 144 -20.21 -3.04 2.70
N MET A 145 -19.54 -2.10 3.36
CA MET A 145 -18.37 -2.42 4.19
C MET A 145 -18.80 -3.20 5.43
N LYS A 146 -19.91 -2.79 6.06
CA LYS A 146 -20.49 -3.46 7.24
C LYS A 146 -20.82 -4.93 6.96
N ALA A 147 -21.30 -5.25 5.76
CA ALA A 147 -21.58 -6.62 5.34
C ALA A 147 -20.34 -7.53 5.30
N GLY A 148 -19.14 -6.96 5.14
CA GLY A 148 -17.89 -7.72 5.17
C GLY A 148 -17.61 -8.46 6.48
N TRP A 149 -18.28 -8.08 7.59
CA TRP A 149 -18.17 -8.77 8.87
C TRP A 149 -19.19 -9.91 9.05
N CYS A 150 -20.14 -10.07 8.12
CA CYS A 150 -21.16 -11.14 8.15
C CYS A 150 -20.81 -12.33 7.24
N VAL A 151 -19.65 -12.29 6.58
CA VAL A 151 -19.17 -13.39 5.73
C VAL A 151 -18.43 -14.44 6.58
N PRO A 152 -18.18 -15.65 6.05
CA PRO A 152 -17.35 -16.64 6.72
C PRO A 152 -15.99 -16.08 7.16
N PRO A 153 -15.33 -16.66 8.19
CA PRO A 153 -14.10 -16.13 8.73
C PRO A 153 -13.05 -15.84 7.63
N PRO A 154 -12.46 -14.64 7.57
CA PRO A 154 -11.57 -14.29 6.48
C PRO A 154 -10.37 -15.25 6.38
N GLY A 155 -10.12 -15.78 5.18
CA GLY A 155 -9.11 -16.80 4.92
C GLY A 155 -9.64 -18.24 4.95
N SER A 156 -10.91 -18.45 5.29
CA SER A 156 -11.56 -19.76 5.17
C SER A 156 -11.68 -20.21 3.72
N VAL A 157 -11.57 -21.53 3.49
CA VAL A 157 -11.78 -22.14 2.18
C VAL A 157 -13.28 -22.09 1.85
N ILE A 158 -13.59 -21.61 0.64
CA ILE A 158 -14.95 -21.68 0.08
C ILE A 158 -14.96 -22.65 -1.10
N PRO A 159 -16.03 -23.43 -1.29
CA PRO A 159 -16.10 -24.42 -2.37
C PRO A 159 -16.22 -23.76 -3.76
N SER A 160 -16.92 -22.62 -3.86
CA SER A 160 -17.08 -21.86 -5.10
C SER A 160 -17.49 -20.40 -4.82
N TYR A 161 -17.31 -19.52 -5.81
CA TYR A 161 -17.78 -18.13 -5.74
C TYR A 161 -19.31 -17.99 -5.79
N GLU A 162 -20.04 -19.04 -6.17
CA GLU A 162 -21.51 -19.03 -6.12
C GLU A 162 -22.01 -18.99 -4.67
N GLU A 163 -21.25 -19.55 -3.72
CA GLU A 163 -21.58 -19.47 -2.30
C GLU A 163 -21.53 -18.02 -1.80
N ALA A 164 -20.59 -17.21 -2.33
CA ALA A 164 -20.44 -15.81 -1.95
C ALA A 164 -21.63 -14.93 -2.34
N LYS A 165 -22.43 -15.34 -3.34
CA LYS A 165 -23.64 -14.62 -3.76
C LYS A 165 -24.78 -14.72 -2.74
N LYS A 166 -24.70 -15.67 -1.81
CA LYS A 166 -25.70 -15.86 -0.75
C LYS A 166 -25.43 -15.02 0.49
N TRP A 167 -24.24 -14.42 0.59
CA TRP A 167 -23.87 -13.64 1.77
C TRP A 167 -24.59 -12.28 1.77
N PRO A 168 -24.78 -11.68 2.95
CA PRO A 168 -25.27 -10.31 3.03
C PRO A 168 -24.39 -9.37 2.20
N THR A 169 -25.02 -8.54 1.37
CA THR A 169 -24.32 -7.54 0.54
C THR A 169 -24.24 -6.19 1.24
N GLU A 170 -25.20 -5.91 2.12
CA GLU A 170 -25.32 -4.68 2.88
C GLU A 170 -25.79 -4.97 4.30
N VAL A 171 -25.36 -4.15 5.24
CA VAL A 171 -25.84 -4.14 6.62
C VAL A 171 -26.24 -2.72 6.97
N ALA A 172 -27.48 -2.54 7.42
CA ALA A 172 -28.07 -1.25 7.76
C ALA A 172 -27.26 -0.51 8.85
N LYS A 173 -27.47 0.81 8.94
CA LYS A 173 -26.91 1.60 10.05
C LYS A 173 -27.54 1.24 11.38
N LEU A 174 -26.86 1.61 12.46
CA LEU A 174 -27.32 1.32 13.81
C LEU A 174 -28.73 1.89 14.02
N GLY A 175 -29.67 1.03 14.43
CA GLY A 175 -31.07 1.40 14.65
C GLY A 175 -31.94 1.50 13.39
N GLU A 176 -31.41 1.28 12.19
CA GLU A 176 -32.17 1.32 10.92
C GLU A 176 -32.59 -0.08 10.42
N ALA A 177 -32.26 -1.16 11.15
CA ALA A 177 -32.67 -2.52 10.78
C ALA A 177 -34.19 -2.70 10.90
N GLN A 178 -34.83 -3.16 9.83
CA GLN A 178 -36.29 -3.32 9.73
C GLN A 178 -36.76 -4.76 9.92
N SER A 179 -35.91 -5.73 9.57
CA SER A 179 -36.20 -7.15 9.69
C SER A 179 -35.36 -7.82 10.78
N GLU A 180 -35.84 -8.97 11.26
CA GLU A 180 -35.08 -9.79 12.22
C GLU A 180 -33.75 -10.28 11.62
N GLU A 181 -33.71 -10.53 10.30
CA GLU A 181 -32.48 -10.91 9.61
C GLU A 181 -31.47 -9.75 9.55
N GLU A 182 -31.92 -8.53 9.25
CA GLU A 182 -31.07 -7.34 9.27
C GLU A 182 -30.51 -7.07 10.66
N ARG A 183 -31.33 -7.25 11.70
CA ARG A 183 -30.90 -7.11 13.09
C ARG A 183 -29.81 -8.13 13.44
N LYS A 184 -29.99 -9.41 13.08
CA LYS A 184 -28.97 -10.46 13.26
C LYS A 184 -27.68 -10.15 12.51
N ASN A 185 -27.78 -9.68 11.27
CA ASN A 185 -26.61 -9.30 10.48
C ASN A 185 -25.88 -8.11 11.11
N GLN A 186 -26.61 -7.12 11.64
CA GLN A 186 -26.01 -5.99 12.35
C GLN A 186 -25.32 -6.42 13.65
N GLU A 187 -25.95 -7.28 14.45
CA GLU A 187 -25.38 -7.86 15.67
C GLU A 187 -24.11 -8.66 15.38
N GLU A 188 -24.13 -9.52 14.34
CA GLU A 188 -22.97 -10.31 13.92
C GLU A 188 -21.83 -9.42 13.39
N ALA A 189 -22.15 -8.41 12.57
CA ALA A 189 -21.17 -7.47 12.07
C ALA A 189 -20.47 -6.72 13.22
N LEU A 190 -21.25 -6.24 14.19
CA LEU A 190 -20.73 -5.56 15.39
C LEU A 190 -19.90 -6.49 16.26
N ARG A 191 -20.28 -7.76 16.37
CA ARG A 191 -19.51 -8.76 17.14
C ARG A 191 -18.12 -8.98 16.55
N ASN A 192 -18.03 -9.07 15.22
CA ASN A 192 -16.77 -9.30 14.53
C ASN A 192 -15.93 -8.02 14.35
N PHE A 193 -16.52 -6.84 14.52
CA PHE A 193 -15.86 -5.55 14.34
C PHE A 193 -14.93 -5.17 15.51
N VAL A 194 -13.66 -4.94 15.18
CA VAL A 194 -12.62 -4.50 16.14
C VAL A 194 -12.06 -3.16 15.72
N LEU A 195 -12.00 -2.22 16.66
CA LEU A 195 -11.26 -0.96 16.52
C LEU A 195 -9.82 -1.14 17.00
N ILE A 196 -8.85 -0.67 16.23
CA ILE A 196 -7.43 -0.76 16.53
C ILE A 196 -6.88 0.64 16.75
N PHE A 197 -6.26 0.84 17.91
CA PHE A 197 -5.46 2.02 18.22
C PHE A 197 -3.99 1.67 18.03
N VAL A 198 -3.24 2.50 17.33
CA VAL A 198 -1.79 2.38 17.18
C VAL A 198 -1.15 3.61 17.80
N GLU A 199 -0.48 3.42 18.93
CA GLU A 199 0.27 4.46 19.63
C GLU A 199 1.71 4.51 19.10
N PRO A 200 2.09 5.57 18.36
CA PRO A 200 3.42 5.69 17.79
C PRO A 200 4.48 5.94 18.86
N PHE A 201 5.64 5.29 18.74
CA PHE A 201 6.84 5.61 19.52
C PHE A 201 8.05 5.96 18.65
N GLU A 202 8.05 5.60 17.36
CA GLU A 202 9.02 6.07 16.38
C GLU A 202 8.31 6.40 15.06
N VAL A 203 8.68 7.50 14.43
CA VAL A 203 8.26 7.87 13.07
C VAL A 203 9.48 8.21 12.23
N ASP A 204 9.60 7.62 11.05
CA ASP A 204 10.65 7.89 10.08
C ASP A 204 10.00 8.46 8.82
N TRP A 205 10.24 9.74 8.57
CA TRP A 205 9.66 10.50 7.49
C TRP A 205 10.71 10.79 6.43
N ALA A 206 10.54 10.22 5.24
CA ALA A 206 11.36 10.49 4.06
C ALA A 206 10.60 11.39 3.07
N GLN A 207 11.24 12.47 2.65
CA GLN A 207 10.73 13.45 1.68
C GLN A 207 11.54 13.30 0.39
N LEU A 208 10.92 12.75 -0.67
CA LEU A 208 11.62 12.43 -1.92
C LEU A 208 11.37 13.45 -3.05
N ALA A 209 10.44 14.39 -2.85
CA ALA A 209 10.19 15.47 -3.81
C ALA A 209 11.23 16.61 -3.76
N THR A 210 12.10 16.66 -2.75
CA THR A 210 13.11 17.72 -2.60
C THR A 210 14.48 17.30 -3.13
N ASN A 211 15.30 18.25 -3.60
CA ASN A 211 16.69 17.99 -3.98
C ASN A 211 17.66 18.84 -3.13
N PRO A 212 18.53 18.23 -2.30
CA PRO A 212 18.60 16.79 -2.02
C PRO A 212 17.36 16.28 -1.27
N ASN A 213 17.13 14.97 -1.32
CA ASN A 213 16.10 14.32 -0.51
C ASN A 213 16.31 14.64 0.98
N ARG A 214 15.25 14.54 1.78
CA ARG A 214 15.33 14.75 3.24
C ARG A 214 14.78 13.54 3.98
N ARG A 215 15.30 13.27 5.17
CA ARG A 215 14.77 12.23 6.05
C ARG A 215 14.92 12.67 7.51
N THR A 216 13.82 12.60 8.25
CA THR A 216 13.81 12.90 9.69
C THR A 216 13.27 11.69 10.45
N LYS A 217 13.96 11.30 11.52
CA LYS A 217 13.45 10.36 12.52
C LYS A 217 12.93 11.11 13.74
N PHE A 218 11.81 10.63 14.26
CA PHE A 218 11.16 11.12 15.46
C PHE A 218 11.07 9.95 16.42
N LYS A 219 11.57 10.10 17.66
CA LYS A 219 11.46 9.08 18.70
C LYS A 219 10.81 9.66 19.93
N LEU A 220 9.85 8.95 20.51
CA LEU A 220 9.23 9.33 21.76
C LEU A 220 10.13 8.89 22.93
N ASP A 221 10.65 9.86 23.67
CA ASP A 221 11.40 9.66 24.90
C ASP A 221 10.59 10.20 26.08
N GLY A 222 9.99 9.28 26.86
CA GLY A 222 8.95 9.61 27.82
C GLY A 222 7.75 10.28 27.14
N GLU A 223 7.54 11.57 27.41
CA GLU A 223 6.45 12.37 26.84
C GLU A 223 6.94 13.39 25.79
N LYS A 224 8.20 13.30 25.35
CA LYS A 224 8.81 14.26 24.42
C LYS A 224 9.27 13.57 23.14
N TRP A 225 9.01 14.20 22.00
CA TRP A 225 9.54 13.75 20.73
C TRP A 225 10.93 14.34 20.49
N VAL A 226 11.91 13.48 20.28
CA VAL A 226 13.26 13.84 19.84
C VAL A 226 13.31 13.72 18.32
N GLU A 227 13.76 14.80 17.66
CA GLU A 227 13.91 14.85 16.20
C GLU A 227 15.38 14.72 15.80
N GLU A 228 15.65 13.82 14.87
CA GLU A 228 16.99 13.59 14.31
C GLU A 228 16.93 13.66 12.79
N LEU A 229 17.68 14.60 12.20
CA LEU A 229 17.91 14.61 10.75
C LEU A 229 18.87 13.48 10.39
N VAL A 230 18.44 12.59 9.51
CA VAL A 230 19.25 11.43 9.11
C VAL A 230 19.51 11.45 7.62
N VAL A 231 20.59 10.80 7.19
CA VAL A 231 20.93 10.70 5.78
C VAL A 231 19.79 9.98 5.04
N PRO A 232 19.16 10.60 4.02
CA PRO A 232 18.18 9.92 3.20
C PRO A 232 18.88 8.78 2.46
N ALA A 233 18.24 7.62 2.35
CA ALA A 233 18.74 6.60 1.44
C ALA A 233 18.83 7.23 0.05
N ARG A 234 20.01 7.18 -0.59
CA ARG A 234 20.14 7.51 -2.00
C ARG A 234 19.27 6.51 -2.75
N ALA A 235 18.07 6.92 -3.14
CA ALA A 235 17.22 6.10 -3.96
C ALA A 235 17.97 5.81 -5.26
N CYS A 236 18.22 4.53 -5.55
CA CYS A 236 18.79 4.08 -6.82
C CYS A 236 17.91 4.48 -8.03
N PHE A 237 16.72 5.02 -7.78
CA PHE A 237 15.82 5.60 -8.77
C PHE A 237 16.41 6.79 -9.55
N ALA A 238 17.25 7.63 -8.93
CA ALA A 238 17.92 8.71 -9.67
C ALA A 238 18.85 8.12 -10.75
N ALA A 239 19.59 7.06 -10.40
CA ALA A 239 20.46 6.35 -11.34
C ALA A 239 19.65 5.61 -12.44
N LEU A 240 18.46 5.10 -12.12
CA LEU A 240 17.60 4.46 -13.13
C LEU A 240 17.00 5.49 -14.10
N ARG A 241 16.57 6.66 -13.62
CA ARG A 241 16.03 7.74 -14.47
C ARG A 241 17.11 8.36 -15.37
N GLU A 242 18.33 8.51 -14.87
CA GLU A 242 19.49 8.92 -15.67
C GLU A 242 19.89 7.85 -16.70
N ARG A 243 19.83 6.56 -16.35
CA ARG A 243 20.07 5.47 -17.31
C ARG A 243 19.01 5.41 -18.41
N ILE A 244 17.73 5.51 -18.07
CA ILE A 244 16.63 5.48 -19.05
C ILE A 244 16.70 6.69 -19.99
N THR A 245 16.95 7.90 -19.46
CA THR A 245 17.07 9.10 -20.31
C THR A 245 18.32 9.08 -21.19
N SER A 246 19.43 8.49 -20.72
CA SER A 246 20.63 8.30 -21.54
C SER A 246 20.40 7.27 -22.66
N SER A 247 19.73 6.16 -22.36
CA SER A 247 19.39 5.13 -23.36
C SER A 247 18.37 5.63 -24.40
N LEU A 248 17.37 6.42 -24.01
CA LEU A 248 16.43 7.05 -24.94
C LEU A 248 17.09 8.10 -25.83
N LYS A 249 18.01 8.91 -25.29
CA LYS A 249 18.80 9.85 -26.10
C LYS A 249 19.68 9.13 -27.11
N LEU A 250 20.28 7.99 -26.73
CA LEU A 250 21.07 7.18 -27.65
C LEU A 250 20.21 6.56 -28.75
N LEU A 251 19.01 6.07 -28.42
CA LEU A 251 18.07 5.51 -29.40
C LEU A 251 17.63 6.56 -30.43
N ILE A 252 17.28 7.77 -29.97
CA ILE A 252 16.89 8.90 -30.82
C ILE A 252 18.07 9.36 -31.71
N TYR A 253 19.30 9.31 -31.19
CA TYR A 253 20.49 9.67 -31.96
C TYR A 253 20.81 8.65 -33.06
N VAL A 254 20.66 7.35 -32.77
CA VAL A 254 20.85 6.27 -33.74
C VAL A 254 19.79 6.30 -34.84
N GLU A 255 18.52 6.57 -34.50
CA GLU A 255 17.47 6.75 -35.50
C GLU A 255 17.72 7.97 -36.40
N HIS A 256 18.13 9.12 -35.86
CA HIS A 256 18.49 10.28 -36.67
C HIS A 256 19.66 10.00 -37.61
N MET A 257 20.69 9.25 -37.17
CA MET A 257 21.78 8.83 -38.05
C MET A 257 21.32 7.84 -39.13
N ALA A 258 20.40 6.93 -38.82
CA ALA A 258 19.84 5.99 -39.79
C ALA A 258 18.98 6.71 -40.85
N ILE A 259 18.20 7.72 -40.44
CA ILE A 259 17.40 8.56 -41.34
C ILE A 259 18.31 9.42 -42.24
N ALA A 260 19.37 10.02 -41.67
CA ALA A 260 20.34 10.81 -42.44
C ALA A 260 21.08 9.96 -43.50
N ARG A 261 21.41 8.70 -43.18
CA ARG A 261 22.01 7.75 -44.15
C ARG A 261 21.05 7.34 -45.26
N ARG A 262 19.73 7.23 -44.99
CA ARG A 262 18.72 6.95 -46.03
C ARG A 262 18.48 8.13 -46.96
N GLN A 263 18.59 9.36 -46.46
CA GLN A 263 18.43 10.57 -47.30
C GLN A 263 19.64 10.82 -48.20
N THR A 264 20.86 10.51 -47.74
CA THR A 264 22.06 10.63 -48.58
C THR A 264 22.11 9.59 -49.71
N THR A 265 21.54 8.39 -49.51
CA THR A 265 21.41 7.40 -50.60
C THR A 265 20.35 7.77 -51.64
N SER A 266 19.33 8.54 -51.27
CA SER A 266 18.27 8.97 -52.20
C SER A 266 18.66 10.14 -53.11
N ILE A 267 19.65 10.96 -52.72
CA ILE A 267 20.09 12.14 -53.48
C ILE A 267 21.10 11.77 -54.58
N ALA A 268 21.88 10.69 -54.41
CA ALA A 268 22.86 10.25 -55.40
C ALA A 268 22.25 9.63 -56.67
N VAL A 269 20.95 9.30 -56.69
CA VAL A 269 20.30 8.56 -57.80
C VAL A 269 19.55 9.48 -58.79
N ARG A 270 19.51 10.81 -58.58
CA ARG A 270 18.66 11.72 -59.40
C ARG A 270 19.37 12.72 -60.32
N CYS A 271 20.69 12.65 -60.49
CA CYS A 271 21.39 13.51 -61.45
C CYS A 271 22.38 12.71 -62.31
N PHE A 272 21.95 12.23 -63.49
CA PHE A 272 22.73 12.18 -64.74
C PHE A 272 21.83 11.68 -65.91
N PRO A 273 21.77 12.38 -67.06
CA PRO A 273 20.95 11.98 -68.22
C PRO A 273 21.70 11.06 -69.21
N THR A 274 20.91 10.37 -70.02
CA THR A 274 21.18 9.29 -71.00
C THR A 274 22.13 9.63 -72.16
N PHE A 275 22.96 8.67 -72.63
CA PHE A 275 23.18 8.36 -74.07
C PHE A 275 23.86 7.00 -74.33
N ASN A 276 23.46 6.36 -75.45
CA ASN A 276 23.71 5.00 -75.97
C ASN A 276 25.16 4.57 -76.25
N SER A 277 25.45 3.25 -76.19
CA SER A 277 25.87 2.43 -77.36
C SER A 277 25.88 0.91 -77.07
N MET A 278 25.73 0.14 -78.16
CA MET A 278 25.57 -1.32 -78.27
C MET A 278 26.84 -2.13 -77.93
N SER A 279 26.66 -3.36 -77.43
CA SER A 279 27.07 -4.63 -78.09
C SER A 279 27.40 -5.78 -77.11
N SER A 280 26.61 -6.86 -77.22
CA SER A 280 26.97 -8.30 -77.14
C SER A 280 27.90 -8.82 -76.03
N ALA A 281 27.37 -9.69 -75.15
CA ALA A 281 27.56 -11.16 -75.22
C ALA A 281 26.97 -11.89 -73.98
N TYR A 282 26.15 -12.94 -74.24
CA TYR A 282 26.12 -14.28 -73.62
C TYR A 282 26.66 -14.42 -72.16
N THR A 283 25.99 -15.03 -71.16
CA THR A 283 25.17 -16.26 -71.13
C THR A 283 24.46 -16.34 -69.77
N GLN A 284 23.20 -16.82 -69.74
CA GLN A 284 22.47 -17.17 -68.51
C GLN A 284 22.64 -18.66 -68.20
N SER A 285 22.79 -18.99 -66.91
CA SER A 285 22.29 -20.26 -66.36
C SER A 285 21.82 -20.04 -64.92
N THR A 286 20.52 -19.86 -64.68
CA THR A 286 19.49 -20.84 -64.29
C THR A 286 19.45 -21.27 -62.81
N ILE A 287 18.21 -21.28 -62.28
CA ILE A 287 17.59 -22.26 -61.35
C ILE A 287 17.64 -21.96 -59.84
N TRP A 288 16.45 -21.57 -59.33
CA TRP A 288 15.86 -21.99 -58.05
C TRP A 288 15.43 -23.46 -58.14
N PRO A 289 15.36 -24.27 -57.05
CA PRO A 289 14.06 -24.41 -56.35
C PRO A 289 14.09 -24.84 -54.87
N GLN A 290 12.88 -24.77 -54.30
CA GLN A 290 12.37 -25.25 -53.01
C GLN A 290 12.57 -26.76 -52.73
N ARG A 291 12.60 -27.15 -51.44
CA ARG A 291 11.89 -28.28 -50.76
C ARG A 291 12.36 -28.28 -49.28
N ALA A 292 11.54 -28.23 -48.23
CA ALA A 292 10.38 -29.02 -47.80
C ALA A 292 10.73 -30.41 -47.21
N LEU A 293 10.49 -30.52 -45.89
CA LEU A 293 9.88 -31.64 -45.12
C LEU A 293 10.74 -32.69 -44.38
N PHE A 294 10.08 -33.18 -43.31
CA PHE A 294 10.25 -34.43 -42.52
C PHE A 294 11.44 -34.47 -41.53
N GLU A 295 11.37 -35.08 -40.33
CA GLU A 295 10.35 -35.57 -39.38
C GLU A 295 11.15 -36.22 -38.22
N GLY A 296 10.51 -36.39 -37.06
CA GLY A 296 10.87 -37.39 -36.03
C GLY A 296 12.06 -37.02 -35.12
N GLY A 297 12.04 -37.24 -33.81
CA GLY A 297 11.15 -38.03 -32.97
C GLY A 297 11.98 -38.66 -31.84
N THR A 298 11.47 -38.58 -30.60
CA THR A 298 11.73 -39.44 -29.42
C THR A 298 13.19 -39.59 -28.93
N GLY A 299 13.54 -39.56 -27.65
CA GLY A 299 12.80 -39.70 -26.40
C GLY A 299 13.81 -40.06 -25.29
N SER A 300 13.29 -40.23 -24.06
CA SER A 300 13.95 -40.77 -22.85
C SER A 300 14.99 -39.85 -22.17
N SER A 301 14.82 -39.35 -20.94
CA SER A 301 14.44 -39.92 -19.62
C SER A 301 15.57 -40.66 -18.88
N ILE A 302 15.64 -40.39 -17.57
CA ILE A 302 16.38 -41.05 -16.47
C ILE A 302 17.82 -40.49 -16.30
N ASN A 303 18.28 -39.97 -15.15
CA ASN A 303 17.92 -40.08 -13.72
C ASN A 303 17.71 -38.72 -13.04
#